data_AF-A0A453FUT2-F1
#
_entry.id   AF-A0A453FUT2-F1
#
_cell.length_a   1.000
_cell.length_b   1.000
_cell.length_c   1.000
_cell.angle_alpha   90.00
_cell.angle_beta   90.00
_cell.angle_gamma   90.00
#
_symmetry.space_group_name_H-M   'P 1'
#
loop_
_entity.id
_entity.type
_entity.pdbx_description
1 polymer ?
#
loop_
_entity_poly.entity_id
_entity_poly.type
_entity_poly.pdbx_seq_one_letter_code
_entity_poly.pdbx_strand_id
1 'polypeptide(L)'
;MSTLLFSATSSVLLEKGTDYPNIKDQLPSLSKNPDEDQLPSLADTTCPAQSPNTVCPTKALEVEDPSWLVDRNRLRSLVELNEVKDALRDSELQKMILQIDGSSEPEKELEKLMEGQAFQQFANKILDIISAQQ
;
A
#
# COMPACT_ATOMS: atom_id res chain seq x y z
N MET A 1 25.41 35.42 -17.47
CA MET A 1 25.53 35.17 -16.02
C MET A 1 24.94 33.79 -15.74
N SER A 2 25.78 32.93 -15.17
CA SER A 2 25.65 31.58 -14.62
C SER A 2 24.50 30.63 -15.00
N THR A 3 24.88 29.56 -15.70
CA THR A 3 24.28 28.22 -15.71
C THR A 3 25.05 27.34 -14.73
N LEU A 4 24.39 26.56 -13.86
CA LEU A 4 24.98 25.35 -13.25
C LEU A 4 23.89 24.30 -12.99
N LEU A 5 23.82 23.31 -13.88
CA LEU A 5 23.34 21.96 -13.55
C LEU A 5 24.46 21.24 -12.79
N PHE A 6 24.14 20.56 -11.70
CA PHE A 6 25.03 19.57 -11.11
C PHE A 6 24.44 18.17 -11.28
N SER A 7 25.05 17.40 -12.18
CA SER A 7 25.09 15.95 -12.16
C SER A 7 26.53 15.55 -11.83
N ALA A 8 26.72 14.66 -10.87
CA ALA A 8 28.01 14.05 -10.60
C ALA A 8 27.80 12.61 -10.14
N THR A 9 27.94 11.67 -11.08
CA THR A 9 28.38 10.31 -10.79
C THR A 9 29.90 10.33 -10.64
N SER A 10 30.42 9.82 -9.52
CA SER A 10 31.86 9.66 -9.32
C SER A 10 32.19 8.16 -9.26
N SER A 11 33.00 7.73 -10.23
CA SER A 11 33.64 6.42 -10.28
C SER A 11 35.02 6.54 -9.64
N VAL A 12 35.42 5.57 -8.81
CA VAL A 12 36.81 5.40 -8.38
C VAL A 12 37.33 4.05 -8.87
N LEU A 13 38.53 4.13 -9.43
CA LEU A 13 39.34 3.17 -10.18
C LEU A 13 39.90 1.99 -9.36
N LEU A 14 40.12 0.89 -10.11
CA LEU A 14 41.18 -0.14 -10.02
C LEU A 14 42.42 0.28 -9.20
N GLU A 15 43.15 -0.59 -8.50
CA GLU A 15 43.72 -1.88 -8.90
C GLU A 15 44.40 -2.54 -7.66
N LYS A 16 44.62 -3.86 -7.65
CA LYS A 16 45.90 -4.54 -7.36
C LYS A 16 45.69 -6.04 -7.06
N GLY A 17 46.17 -6.90 -7.94
CA GLY A 17 46.32 -8.33 -7.68
C GLY A 17 47.72 -8.69 -7.18
N THR A 18 47.82 -9.73 -6.33
CA THR A 18 48.95 -10.69 -6.25
C THR A 18 48.58 -11.87 -5.34
N ASP A 19 48.51 -13.06 -5.95
CA ASP A 19 49.12 -14.37 -5.60
C ASP A 19 49.08 -15.00 -4.17
N TYR A 20 48.79 -16.31 -4.16
CA TYR A 20 48.47 -17.28 -3.08
C TYR A 20 49.69 -17.73 -2.21
N PRO A 21 49.56 -18.38 -1.00
CA PRO A 21 49.13 -19.79 -0.91
C PRO A 21 48.32 -20.26 0.32
N ASN A 22 47.62 -21.37 0.08
CA ASN A 22 46.92 -22.26 1.00
C ASN A 22 47.86 -22.94 2.00
N ILE A 23 47.54 -22.91 3.31
CA ILE A 23 48.10 -23.84 4.29
C ILE A 23 46.97 -24.28 5.23
N LYS A 24 46.73 -25.58 5.18
CA LYS A 24 45.86 -26.38 6.03
C LYS A 24 46.47 -26.47 7.44
N ASP A 25 45.59 -26.73 8.41
CA ASP A 25 45.84 -27.22 9.77
C ASP A 25 45.88 -26.18 10.92
N GLN A 26 45.03 -26.48 11.92
CA GLN A 26 45.09 -26.13 13.35
C GLN A 26 44.23 -24.96 13.87
N LEU A 27 43.02 -25.30 14.33
CA LEU A 27 42.42 -24.76 15.57
C LEU A 27 43.38 -25.00 16.76
N PRO A 28 43.46 -24.12 17.78
CA PRO A 28 42.41 -24.10 18.81
C PRO A 28 42.07 -22.73 19.44
N SER A 29 40.76 -22.54 19.62
CA SER A 29 40.06 -22.23 20.88
C SER A 29 40.53 -21.11 21.83
N LEU A 30 39.54 -20.28 22.17
CA LEU A 30 39.15 -19.82 23.52
C LEU A 30 39.73 -18.50 24.07
N SER A 31 38.81 -17.75 24.72
CA SER A 31 39.01 -16.68 25.71
C SER A 31 39.37 -15.30 25.12
N LYS A 32 38.77 -14.17 25.51
CA LYS A 32 38.05 -13.81 26.74
C LYS A 32 37.40 -12.42 26.49
N ASN A 33 36.12 -12.23 26.80
CA ASN A 33 35.60 -10.88 27.14
C ASN A 33 35.88 -10.65 28.63
N PRO A 34 36.12 -9.41 29.08
CA PRO A 34 35.00 -8.64 29.61
C PRO A 34 35.05 -7.12 29.37
N ASP A 35 33.88 -6.56 29.65
CA ASP A 35 33.30 -5.21 29.58
C ASP A 35 34.09 -4.00 30.13
N GLU A 36 33.38 -2.86 30.02
CA GLU A 36 33.54 -1.52 30.62
C GLU A 36 34.34 -0.53 29.73
N ASP A 37 33.83 0.59 29.21
CA ASP A 37 32.76 1.48 29.69
C ASP A 37 32.34 2.54 28.64
N GLN A 38 31.11 3.04 28.78
CA GLN A 38 30.55 4.35 28.35
C GLN A 38 29.89 4.54 26.95
N LEU A 39 28.54 4.53 27.00
CA LEU A 39 27.53 5.18 26.14
C LEU A 39 27.66 6.73 26.15
N PRO A 40 27.18 7.50 25.13
CA PRO A 40 25.73 7.67 24.94
C PRO A 40 25.21 7.86 23.49
N SER A 41 24.01 7.30 23.28
CA SER A 41 22.84 7.89 22.59
C SER A 41 23.01 8.48 21.18
N LEU A 42 22.49 7.77 20.18
CA LEU A 42 21.50 8.38 19.27
C LEU A 42 20.54 7.31 18.76
N ALA A 43 19.27 7.47 19.12
CA ALA A 43 18.17 6.68 18.64
C ALA A 43 17.94 6.98 17.16
N ASP A 44 18.25 6.04 16.28
CA ASP A 44 17.61 5.97 14.98
C ASP A 44 16.23 5.31 15.18
N THR A 45 15.22 6.14 15.38
CA THR A 45 13.82 5.79 15.14
C THR A 45 13.69 5.41 13.66
N THR A 46 14.00 4.15 13.37
CA THR A 46 13.45 3.47 12.20
C THR A 46 11.94 3.56 12.33
N CYS A 47 11.33 4.37 11.47
CA CYS A 47 9.90 4.37 11.28
C CYS A 47 9.49 2.92 10.96
N PRO A 48 8.61 2.27 11.74
CA PRO A 48 7.89 1.16 11.16
C PRO A 48 7.04 1.80 10.06
N ALA A 49 7.45 1.62 8.80
CA ALA A 49 6.55 1.74 7.68
C ALA A 49 5.52 0.62 7.86
N GLN A 50 4.58 0.83 8.77
CA GLN A 50 3.40 0.01 8.93
C GLN A 50 2.51 0.44 7.77
N SER A 51 2.83 -0.07 6.57
CA SER A 51 1.81 -0.22 5.55
C SER A 51 0.66 -0.94 6.23
N PRO A 52 -0.56 -0.37 6.29
CA PRO A 52 -1.71 -1.15 6.69
C PRO A 52 -1.82 -2.24 5.63
N ASN A 53 -1.34 -3.45 5.95
CA ASN A 53 -1.72 -4.64 5.22
C ASN A 53 -3.18 -4.87 5.59
N THR A 54 -4.08 -4.06 5.02
CA THR A 54 -5.45 -4.49 4.80
C THR A 54 -5.34 -5.60 3.78
N VAL A 55 -5.11 -6.82 4.28
CA VAL A 55 -5.37 -8.03 3.52
C VAL A 55 -6.87 -7.96 3.22
N CYS A 56 -7.22 -7.48 2.03
CA CYS A 56 -8.58 -7.63 1.55
C CYS A 56 -8.83 -9.13 1.50
N PRO A 57 -9.78 -9.67 2.28
CA PRO A 57 -10.17 -11.05 2.11
C PRO A 57 -10.52 -11.22 0.64
N THR A 58 -9.83 -12.12 -0.06
CA THR A 58 -10.20 -12.49 -1.42
C THR A 58 -11.46 -13.35 -1.29
N LYS A 59 -12.59 -12.70 -1.03
CA LYS A 59 -13.91 -13.34 -1.09
C LYS A 59 -14.16 -13.66 -2.56
N ALA A 60 -14.32 -14.95 -2.85
CA ALA A 60 -14.75 -15.38 -4.18
C ALA A 60 -16.14 -14.78 -4.42
N LEU A 61 -16.25 -13.97 -5.48
CA LEU A 61 -17.51 -13.35 -5.85
C LEU A 61 -18.27 -14.30 -6.78
N GLU A 62 -19.36 -14.88 -6.29
CA GLU A 62 -20.32 -15.60 -7.11
C GLU A 62 -21.36 -14.58 -7.60
N VAL A 63 -21.48 -14.41 -8.92
CA VAL A 63 -22.45 -13.49 -9.54
C VAL A 63 -23.37 -14.31 -10.44
N GLU A 64 -24.67 -14.09 -10.29
CA GLU A 64 -25.70 -14.79 -11.08
C GLU A 64 -25.66 -14.37 -12.57
N ASP A 65 -25.56 -13.08 -12.84
CA ASP A 65 -25.48 -12.53 -14.20
C ASP A 65 -24.17 -11.73 -14.40
N PRO A 66 -23.29 -12.14 -15.35
CA PRO A 66 -22.10 -11.39 -15.70
C PRO A 66 -22.36 -9.94 -16.12
N SER A 67 -23.57 -9.60 -16.58
CA SER A 67 -23.96 -8.23 -16.94
C SER A 67 -23.95 -7.27 -15.75
N TRP A 68 -24.03 -7.79 -14.51
CA TRP A 68 -23.97 -6.99 -13.28
C TRP A 68 -22.53 -6.57 -12.93
N LEU A 69 -21.53 -7.17 -13.57
CA LEU A 69 -20.13 -6.83 -13.33
C LEU A 69 -19.72 -5.56 -14.06
N VAL A 70 -19.06 -4.66 -13.33
CA VAL A 70 -18.38 -3.50 -13.91
C VAL A 70 -16.95 -3.92 -14.24
N ASP A 71 -16.52 -3.71 -15.49
CA ASP A 71 -15.16 -4.06 -15.88
C ASP A 71 -14.12 -3.17 -15.20
N ARG A 72 -12.90 -3.72 -15.14
CA ARG A 72 -11.77 -3.08 -14.45
C ARG A 72 -11.39 -1.72 -15.03
N ASN A 73 -11.55 -1.50 -16.33
CA ASN A 73 -11.18 -0.23 -16.95
C ASN A 73 -12.17 0.86 -16.53
N ARG A 74 -13.46 0.55 -16.49
CA ARG A 74 -14.49 1.46 -15.97
C ARG A 74 -14.28 1.80 -14.49
N LEU A 75 -13.96 0.80 -13.66
CA LEU A 75 -13.62 1.04 -12.25
C LEU A 75 -12.38 1.96 -12.11
N ARG A 76 -11.38 1.79 -12.98
CA ARG A 76 -10.20 2.66 -13.01
C ARG A 76 -10.55 4.09 -13.40
N SER A 77 -11.35 4.27 -14.45
CA SER A 77 -11.84 5.60 -14.86
C SER A 77 -12.63 6.27 -13.74
N LEU A 78 -13.42 5.50 -13.00
CA LEU A 78 -14.25 5.99 -11.90
C LEU A 78 -13.41 6.57 -10.74
N VAL A 79 -12.32 5.92 -10.36
CA VAL A 79 -11.42 6.44 -9.29
C VAL A 79 -10.55 7.61 -9.74
N GLU A 80 -10.45 7.89 -11.04
CA GLU A 80 -9.75 9.07 -11.57
C GLU A 80 -10.63 10.34 -11.51
N LEU A 81 -11.96 10.19 -11.38
CA LEU A 81 -12.89 11.32 -11.28
C LEU A 81 -12.75 12.03 -9.92
N ASN A 82 -12.45 13.33 -9.97
CA ASN A 82 -12.27 14.12 -8.74
C ASN A 82 -13.53 14.16 -7.88
N GLU A 83 -14.71 14.16 -8.50
CA GLU A 83 -16.00 14.13 -7.80
C GLU A 83 -16.16 12.86 -6.95
N VAL A 84 -15.78 11.70 -7.49
CA VAL A 84 -15.81 10.43 -6.76
C VAL A 84 -14.75 10.44 -5.66
N LYS A 85 -13.53 10.90 -5.96
CA LYS A 85 -12.45 11.00 -4.97
C LYS A 85 -12.82 11.90 -3.80
N ASP A 86 -13.48 13.03 -4.07
CA ASP A 86 -13.91 13.98 -3.05
C ASP A 86 -15.05 13.41 -2.21
N ALA A 87 -16.04 12.76 -2.83
CA ALA A 87 -17.10 12.05 -2.09
C ALA A 87 -16.51 10.98 -1.16
N LEU A 88 -15.51 10.23 -1.64
CA LEU A 88 -14.82 9.21 -0.85
C LEU A 88 -13.96 9.77 0.29
N ARG A 89 -13.76 11.09 0.42
CA ARG A 89 -13.11 11.68 1.61
C ARG A 89 -14.07 11.79 2.81
N ASP A 90 -15.37 11.63 2.58
CA ASP A 90 -16.36 11.65 3.65
C ASP A 90 -16.22 10.41 4.55
N SER A 91 -15.96 10.65 5.84
CA SER A 91 -15.71 9.58 6.81
C SER A 91 -16.94 8.74 7.12
N GLU A 92 -18.14 9.33 7.04
CA GLU A 92 -19.39 8.61 7.27
C GLU A 92 -19.66 7.66 6.11
N LEU A 93 -19.47 8.14 4.88
CA LEU A 93 -19.57 7.33 3.67
C LEU A 93 -18.56 6.17 3.68
N GLN A 94 -17.30 6.43 4.04
CA GLN A 94 -16.30 5.36 4.19
C GLN A 94 -16.76 4.30 5.19
N LYS A 95 -17.33 4.71 6.33
CA LYS A 95 -17.85 3.78 7.34
C LYS A 95 -19.02 2.96 6.79
N MET A 96 -19.93 3.57 6.03
CA MET A 96 -21.04 2.88 5.37
C MET A 96 -20.55 1.85 4.34
N ILE A 97 -19.55 2.21 3.52
CA ILE A 97 -18.93 1.29 2.56
C ILE A 97 -18.26 0.11 3.27
N LEU A 98 -17.49 0.38 4.33
CA LEU A 98 -16.83 -0.66 5.14
C LEU A 98 -17.85 -1.58 5.82
N GLN A 99 -18.99 -1.05 6.26
CA GLN A 99 -20.08 -1.82 6.86
C GLN A 99 -20.63 -2.84 5.86
N ILE A 100 -20.85 -2.45 4.60
CA ILE A 100 -21.31 -3.37 3.55
C ILE A 100 -20.21 -4.38 3.20
N ASP A 101 -18.98 -3.91 2.94
CA ASP A 101 -17.90 -4.78 2.46
C ASP A 101 -17.46 -5.83 3.48
N GLY A 102 -17.51 -5.48 4.77
CA GLY A 102 -17.18 -6.36 5.90
C GLY A 102 -18.35 -7.14 6.49
N SER A 103 -19.57 -6.97 5.99
CA SER A 103 -20.76 -7.66 6.52
C SER A 103 -20.82 -9.13 6.10
N SER A 104 -21.37 -9.97 6.99
CA SER A 104 -21.80 -11.33 6.63
C SER A 104 -23.12 -11.36 5.84
N GLU A 105 -23.88 -10.26 5.87
CA GLU A 105 -25.15 -10.09 5.16
C GLU A 105 -25.15 -8.75 4.39
N PRO A 106 -24.32 -8.62 3.33
CA PRO A 106 -24.10 -7.34 2.65
C PRO A 106 -25.36 -6.76 2.00
N GLU A 107 -26.27 -7.60 1.52
CA GLU A 107 -27.53 -7.18 0.90
C GLU A 107 -28.47 -6.50 1.90
N LYS A 108 -28.58 -7.04 3.13
CA LYS A 108 -29.41 -6.45 4.20
C LYS A 108 -28.86 -5.11 4.67
N GLU A 109 -27.54 -5.01 4.82
CA GLU A 109 -26.89 -3.75 5.19
C GLU A 109 -27.04 -2.70 4.10
N LEU A 110 -26.93 -3.11 2.83
CA LEU A 110 -27.19 -2.24 1.70
C LEU A 110 -28.64 -1.71 1.71
N GLU A 111 -29.64 -2.59 1.85
CA GLU A 111 -31.06 -2.20 1.88
C GLU A 111 -31.33 -1.13 2.94
N LYS A 112 -30.84 -1.36 4.17
CA LYS A 112 -30.95 -0.41 5.28
C LYS A 112 -30.27 0.92 4.98
N LEU A 113 -29.07 0.90 4.40
CA LEU A 113 -28.33 2.13 4.08
C LEU A 113 -28.96 2.90 2.91
N MET A 114 -29.66 2.21 2.00
CA MET A 114 -30.40 2.84 0.90
C MET A 114 -31.64 3.61 1.36
N GLU A 115 -32.16 3.36 2.57
CA GLU A 115 -33.17 4.21 3.21
C GLU A 115 -32.60 5.60 3.58
N GLY A 116 -31.28 5.70 3.76
CA GLY A 116 -30.58 6.92 4.10
C GLY A 116 -30.16 7.74 2.86
N GLN A 117 -30.36 9.05 2.92
CA GLN A 117 -30.02 9.96 1.81
C GLN A 117 -28.52 9.94 1.47
N ALA A 118 -27.63 9.87 2.46
CA ALA A 118 -26.20 10.02 2.24
C ALA A 118 -25.61 8.92 1.33
N PHE A 119 -25.88 7.64 1.65
CA PHE A 119 -25.41 6.53 0.84
C PHE A 119 -26.13 6.47 -0.52
N GLN A 120 -27.44 6.73 -0.53
CA GLN A 120 -28.24 6.73 -1.76
C GLN A 120 -27.71 7.74 -2.79
N GLN A 121 -27.36 8.96 -2.37
CA GLN A 121 -26.81 9.98 -3.27
C GLN A 121 -25.48 9.55 -3.88
N PHE A 122 -24.62 8.90 -3.08
CA PHE A 122 -23.38 8.35 -3.60
C PHE A 122 -23.62 7.21 -4.59
N ALA A 123 -24.47 6.24 -4.24
CA ALA A 123 -24.80 5.10 -5.10
C ALA A 123 -25.38 5.55 -6.46
N ASN A 124 -26.33 6.50 -6.45
CA ASN A 124 -26.91 7.06 -7.67
C ASN A 124 -25.85 7.75 -8.54
N LYS A 125 -24.93 8.52 -7.93
CA LYS A 125 -23.85 9.17 -8.67
C LYS A 125 -22.93 8.15 -9.35
N ILE A 126 -22.56 7.09 -8.65
CA ILE A 126 -21.78 5.99 -9.21
C ILE A 126 -22.54 5.34 -10.36
N LEU A 127 -23.85 5.10 -10.20
CA LEU A 127 -24.70 4.52 -11.24
C LEU A 127 -24.80 5.40 -12.48
N ASP A 128 -24.96 6.71 -12.32
CA ASP A 128 -25.01 7.67 -13.43
C ASP A 128 -23.71 7.64 -14.25
N ILE A 129 -22.56 7.66 -13.57
CA ILE A 129 -21.23 7.62 -14.19
C ILE A 129 -21.02 6.31 -14.95
N ILE A 130 -21.39 5.18 -14.35
CA ILE A 130 -21.23 3.86 -14.93
C ILE A 130 -22.16 3.73 -16.14
N SER A 131 -23.41 4.15 -16.04
CA SER A 131 -24.39 4.07 -17.12
C SER A 131 -24.03 4.97 -18.31
N ALA A 132 -23.43 6.13 -18.07
CA ALA A 132 -22.98 7.03 -19.14
C ALA A 132 -21.77 6.52 -19.93
N GLN A 133 -21.06 5.48 -19.45
CA GLN A 133 -19.91 4.87 -20.13
C GLN A 133 -20.30 3.74 -21.09
N GLN A 134 -21.60 3.45 -21.27
CA GLN A 134 -22.12 2.42 -22.16
C GLN A 134 -22.24 2.88 -23.62
#